data_AF-A0A4R5EPY1-F1
#
_entry.id   AF-A0A4R5EPY1-F1
#
_cell.length_a   1.000
_cell.length_b   1.000
_cell.length_c   1.000
_cell.angle_alpha   90.00
_cell.angle_beta   90.00
_cell.angle_gamma   90.00
#
_symmetry.space_group_name_H-M   'P 1'
#
loop_
_entity.id
_entity.type
_entity.pdbx_description
1 polymer ?
#
loop_
_entity_poly.entity_id
_entity_poly.type
_entity_poly.pdbx_seq_one_letter_code
_entity_poly.pdbx_strand_id
1 'polypeptide(L)'
;MLVGFETDENDKTDHHFWLTRSVARVAGVNLNHAIANGSLRVSDYHEMIAECQVRGCRAACETWLAQQTDWPASPPPYCAHARILAELRQMQRPH
;
A
#
# COMPACT_ATOMS: atom_id res chain seq x y z
N MET A 1 -17.88 28.86 20.17
CA MET A 1 -18.07 27.58 19.47
C MET A 1 -17.18 27.62 18.23
N LEU A 2 -15.93 27.18 18.38
CA LEU A 2 -14.93 27.18 17.30
C LEU A 2 -14.34 25.77 17.25
N VAL A 3 -14.57 25.05 16.16
CA VAL A 3 -13.56 24.46 15.26
C VAL A 3 -14.31 23.60 14.23
N GLY A 4 -14.70 24.22 13.13
CA GLY A 4 -15.28 23.52 12.00
C GLY A 4 -14.21 23.23 10.95
N PHE A 5 -13.77 21.96 10.91
CA PHE A 5 -13.41 21.24 9.69
C PHE A 5 -12.10 21.62 8.95
N GLU A 6 -10.96 21.19 9.48
CA GLU A 6 -9.75 20.92 8.70
C GLU A 6 -9.49 19.40 8.69
N THR A 7 -10.32 18.65 7.96
CA THR A 7 -10.15 17.20 7.73
C THR A 7 -10.46 16.87 6.27
N ASP A 8 -9.71 17.45 5.34
CA ASP A 8 -9.75 17.05 3.92
C ASP A 8 -8.37 16.60 3.39
N GLU A 9 -7.27 17.17 3.91
CA GLU A 9 -5.91 16.84 3.44
C GLU A 9 -5.28 15.64 4.19
N ASN A 10 -5.52 15.54 5.51
CA ASN A 10 -5.08 14.40 6.31
C ASN A 10 -5.87 13.12 5.97
N ASP A 11 -7.18 13.25 5.71
CA ASP A 11 -8.07 12.14 5.32
C ASP A 11 -7.60 11.43 4.04
N LYS A 12 -7.16 12.19 3.03
CA LYS A 12 -6.64 11.64 1.78
C LYS A 12 -5.33 10.89 1.99
N THR A 13 -4.42 11.45 2.79
CA THR A 13 -3.11 10.85 3.07
C THR A 13 -3.26 9.57 3.90
N ASP A 14 -4.11 9.59 4.92
CA ASP A 14 -4.45 8.43 5.74
C ASP A 14 -5.07 7.32 4.89
N HIS A 15 -5.94 7.67 3.93
CA HIS A 15 -6.57 6.69 3.05
C HIS A 15 -5.55 5.93 2.19
N HIS A 16 -4.67 6.66 1.50
CA HIS A 16 -3.67 6.05 0.62
C HIS A 16 -2.61 5.25 1.40
N PHE A 17 -2.31 5.69 2.63
CA PHE A 17 -1.51 4.91 3.57
C PHE A 17 -2.14 3.54 3.86
N TRP A 18 -3.43 3.51 4.23
CA TRP A 18 -4.14 2.26 4.54
C TRP A 18 -4.34 1.37 3.30
N LEU A 19 -4.60 1.97 2.14
CA LEU A 19 -4.77 1.25 0.88
C LEU A 19 -3.46 0.56 0.48
N THR A 20 -2.33 1.27 0.54
CA THR A 20 -1.00 0.72 0.21
C THR A 20 -0.66 -0.46 1.12
N ARG A 21 -0.88 -0.33 2.44
CA ARG A 21 -0.68 -1.43 3.39
C ARG A 21 -1.60 -2.63 3.12
N SER A 22 -2.84 -2.39 2.77
CA SER A 22 -3.83 -3.46 2.52
C SER A 22 -3.46 -4.25 1.27
N VAL A 23 -3.12 -3.57 0.17
CA VAL A 23 -2.64 -4.21 -1.05
C VAL A 23 -1.36 -5.00 -0.78
N ALA A 24 -0.39 -4.43 -0.07
CA ALA A 24 0.85 -5.13 0.28
C ALA A 24 0.60 -6.39 1.12
N ARG A 25 -0.27 -6.31 2.13
CA ARG A 25 -0.63 -7.46 2.96
C ARG A 25 -1.24 -8.59 2.12
N VAL A 26 -2.22 -8.28 1.28
CA VAL A 26 -2.86 -9.29 0.41
C VAL A 26 -1.86 -9.84 -0.62
N ALA A 27 -0.89 -9.03 -1.03
CA ALA A 27 0.23 -9.48 -1.85
C ALA A 27 1.22 -10.41 -1.14
N GLY A 28 1.07 -10.64 0.18
CA GLY A 28 1.97 -11.43 0.99
C GLY A 28 3.21 -10.67 1.46
N VAL A 29 3.15 -9.34 1.51
CA VAL A 29 4.27 -8.47 1.92
C VAL A 29 3.94 -7.79 3.25
N ASN A 30 4.85 -7.93 4.21
CA ASN A 30 4.85 -7.14 5.42
C ASN A 30 5.79 -5.94 5.26
N LEU A 31 5.22 -4.76 4.97
CA LEU A 31 6.01 -3.53 4.78
C LEU A 31 6.73 -3.08 6.05
N ASN A 32 6.14 -3.30 7.24
CA ASN A 32 6.82 -2.98 8.50
C ASN A 32 8.07 -3.85 8.69
N HIS A 33 7.97 -5.14 8.34
CA HIS A 33 9.13 -6.03 8.38
C HIS A 33 10.19 -5.61 7.34
N ALA A 34 9.79 -5.24 6.13
CA ALA A 34 10.70 -4.72 5.11
C ALA A 34 11.42 -3.44 5.54
N ILE A 35 10.75 -2.56 6.29
CA ILE A 35 11.38 -1.37 6.87
C ILE A 35 12.33 -1.77 8.00
N ALA A 36 11.88 -2.64 8.92
CA ALA A 36 12.66 -3.05 10.07
C ALA A 36 13.94 -3.81 9.70
N ASN A 37 13.91 -4.59 8.62
CA ASN A 37 15.05 -5.35 8.13
C ASN A 37 15.92 -4.58 7.10
N GLY A 38 15.57 -3.34 6.78
CA GLY A 38 16.30 -2.48 5.86
C GLY A 38 16.08 -2.76 4.36
N SER A 39 15.18 -3.67 4.00
CA SER A 39 14.84 -3.96 2.58
C SER A 39 13.97 -2.88 1.93
N LEU A 40 13.36 -2.01 2.72
CA LEU A 40 12.59 -0.84 2.27
C LEU A 40 12.97 0.36 3.12
N ARG A 41 13.41 1.46 2.52
CA ARG A 41 13.70 2.68 3.27
C ARG A 41 12.39 3.39 3.63
N VAL A 42 12.39 4.08 4.77
CA VAL A 42 11.22 4.88 5.20
C VAL A 42 10.88 5.96 4.17
N SER A 43 11.88 6.63 3.60
CA SER A 43 11.69 7.61 2.51
C SER A 43 10.95 7.02 1.32
N ASP A 44 11.37 5.83 0.88
CA ASP A 44 10.83 5.17 -0.30
C ASP A 44 9.40 4.68 -0.02
N TYR A 45 9.11 4.27 1.21
CA TYR A 45 7.75 3.95 1.65
C TYR A 45 6.81 5.18 1.61
N HIS A 46 7.28 6.35 2.02
CA HIS A 46 6.51 7.59 1.91
C HIS A 46 6.27 7.97 0.44
N GLU A 47 7.29 7.82 -0.42
CA GLU A 47 7.17 8.07 -1.86
C GLU A 47 6.14 7.14 -2.51
N MET A 48 6.13 5.84 -2.15
CA MET A 48 5.09 4.91 -2.60
C MET A 48 3.67 5.41 -2.27
N ILE A 49 3.44 5.90 -1.05
CA ILE A 49 2.11 6.40 -0.66
C ILE A 49 1.73 7.63 -1.49
N ALA A 50 2.67 8.56 -1.70
CA ALA A 50 2.45 9.75 -2.53
C ALA A 50 2.18 9.38 -4.01
N GLU A 51 2.90 8.41 -4.57
CA GLU A 51 2.64 7.91 -5.93
C GLU A 51 1.25 7.27 -6.04
N CYS A 52 0.83 6.49 -5.03
CA CYS A 52 -0.51 5.90 -4.99
C CYS A 52 -1.61 6.98 -5.01
N GLN A 53 -1.37 8.09 -4.31
CA GLN A 53 -2.30 9.21 -4.27
C GLN A 53 -2.48 9.88 -5.64
N VAL A 54 -1.38 10.11 -6.37
CA VAL A 54 -1.43 10.80 -7.68
C VAL A 54 -2.05 9.92 -8.77
N ARG A 55 -1.93 8.59 -8.68
CA ARG A 55 -2.43 7.65 -9.70
C ARG A 55 -3.96 7.58 -9.78
N GLY A 56 -4.68 7.98 -8.73
CA GLY A 56 -6.15 8.00 -8.72
C GLY A 56 -6.82 6.62 -8.87
N CYS A 57 -6.10 5.52 -8.74
CA CYS A 57 -6.62 4.15 -8.90
C CYS A 57 -7.33 3.59 -7.65
N ARG A 58 -7.73 4.47 -6.72
CA ARG A 58 -8.29 4.11 -5.40
C ARG A 58 -9.46 3.14 -5.51
N ALA A 59 -10.52 3.53 -6.23
CA ALA A 59 -11.74 2.71 -6.34
C ALA A 59 -11.46 1.33 -6.96
N ALA A 60 -10.51 1.25 -7.90
CA ALA A 60 -10.09 0.00 -8.51
C ALA A 60 -9.36 -0.90 -7.48
N CYS A 61 -8.44 -0.33 -6.70
CA CYS A 61 -7.74 -1.04 -5.63
C CYS A 61 -8.71 -1.55 -4.55
N GLU A 62 -9.66 -0.71 -4.10
CA GLU A 62 -10.70 -1.10 -3.12
C GLU A 62 -11.57 -2.25 -3.66
N THR A 63 -12.02 -2.13 -4.91
CA THR A 63 -12.81 -3.17 -5.59
C THR A 63 -12.03 -4.46 -5.75
N TRP A 64 -10.73 -4.38 -6.07
CA TRP A 64 -9.86 -5.54 -6.14
C TRP A 64 -9.70 -6.19 -4.77
N LEU A 65 -9.41 -5.40 -3.72
CA LEU A 65 -9.28 -5.89 -2.34
C LEU A 65 -10.55 -6.62 -1.87
N ALA A 66 -11.73 -6.09 -2.16
CA ALA A 66 -13.01 -6.71 -1.81
C ALA A 66 -13.24 -8.08 -2.47
N GLN A 67 -12.58 -8.36 -3.60
CA GLN A 67 -12.67 -9.62 -4.32
C GLN A 67 -11.65 -10.67 -3.87
N GLN A 68 -10.66 -10.29 -3.06
CA GLN A 68 -9.60 -11.21 -2.65
C GLN A 68 -10.13 -12.17 -1.58
N THR A 69 -10.32 -13.42 -1.97
CA THR A 69 -10.77 -14.52 -1.09
C THR A 69 -9.63 -15.47 -0.71
N ASP A 70 -8.51 -15.40 -1.42
CA ASP A 70 -7.32 -16.22 -1.20
C ASP A 70 -6.08 -15.32 -1.17
N TRP A 71 -5.18 -15.57 -0.21
CA TRP A 71 -3.93 -14.82 -0.05
C TRP A 71 -2.76 -15.77 0.19
N PRO A 72 -1.56 -15.49 -0.34
CA PRO A 72 -1.15 -14.25 -1.00
C PRO A 72 -1.44 -14.17 -2.52
N ALA A 73 -2.17 -13.13 -2.94
CA ALA A 73 -2.51 -12.85 -4.35
C ALA A 73 -1.44 -12.01 -5.06
N SER A 74 -1.43 -12.00 -6.39
CA SER A 74 -0.59 -11.04 -7.13
C SER A 74 -1.26 -9.66 -7.13
N PRO A 75 -0.52 -8.56 -6.88
CA PRO A 75 -1.07 -7.21 -7.01
C PRO A 75 -1.69 -7.00 -8.39
N PRO A 76 -2.71 -6.14 -8.52
CA PRO A 76 -3.35 -5.90 -9.80
C PRO A 76 -2.36 -5.25 -10.78
N PRO A 77 -2.49 -5.50 -12.10
CA PRO A 77 -1.52 -5.04 -13.10
C PRO A 77 -1.45 -3.51 -13.22
N TYR A 78 -2.47 -2.79 -12.77
CA TYR A 78 -2.49 -1.32 -12.73
C TYR A 78 -1.81 -0.74 -11.49
N CYS A 79 -1.40 -1.56 -10.51
CA CYS A 79 -0.73 -1.08 -9.30
C CYS A 79 0.71 -0.67 -9.65
N ALA A 80 1.05 0.61 -9.42
CA ALA A 80 2.41 1.12 -9.61
C ALA A 80 3.44 0.34 -8.77
N HIS A 81 3.02 -0.19 -7.63
CA HIS A 81 3.87 -0.92 -6.70
C HIS A 81 3.92 -2.43 -6.98
N ALA A 82 3.28 -2.94 -8.03
CA ALA A 82 3.22 -4.38 -8.30
C ALA A 82 4.62 -5.01 -8.33
N ARG A 83 5.58 -4.31 -8.96
CA ARG A 83 6.98 -4.76 -9.07
C ARG A 83 7.69 -4.80 -7.70
N ILE A 84 7.71 -3.68 -6.97
CA ILE A 84 8.40 -3.61 -5.66
C ILE A 84 7.77 -4.56 -4.64
N LEU A 85 6.43 -4.74 -4.68
CA LEU A 85 5.77 -5.72 -3.82
C LEU A 85 6.16 -7.16 -4.17
N ALA A 86 6.32 -7.49 -5.46
CA ALA A 86 6.81 -8.80 -5.86
C ALA A 86 8.25 -9.06 -5.39
N GLU A 87 9.13 -8.06 -5.50
CA GLU A 87 10.52 -8.12 -5.01
C GLU A 87 10.57 -8.34 -3.49
N LEU A 88 9.84 -7.51 -2.73
CA LEU A 88 9.76 -7.63 -1.27
C LEU A 88 9.16 -8.97 -0.82
N ARG A 89 8.16 -9.48 -1.55
CA ARG A 89 7.56 -10.80 -1.27
C ARG A 89 8.61 -11.90 -1.38
N GLN A 90 9.45 -11.88 -2.43
CA GLN A 90 10.50 -12.88 -2.61
C GLN A 90 11.50 -12.87 -1.45
N MET A 91 11.91 -11.70 -0.99
CA MET A 91 12.81 -11.55 0.17
C MET A 91 12.19 -12.05 1.48
N GLN A 92 10.86 -12.10 1.57
CA GLN A 92 10.11 -12.53 2.75
C GLN A 92 9.65 -14.00 2.69
N ARG A 93 9.90 -14.72 1.58
CA ARG A 93 9.54 -16.14 1.50
C ARG A 93 10.46 -16.94 2.45
N PRO A 94 9.91 -17.72 3.39
CA PRO A 94 10.71 -18.66 4.15
C PRO A 94 11.34 -19.69 3.20
N HIS A 95 12.61 -20.01 3.44
CA HIS A 95 13.35 -21.06 2.72
C HIS A 95 12.84 -22.45 3.11
#